data_AF-A0A7J7WWN2-F1
#
_entry.id   AF-A0A7J7WWN2-F1
#
_cell.length_a   1.000
_cell.length_b   1.000
_cell.length_c   1.000
_cell.angle_alpha   90.00
_cell.angle_beta   90.00
_cell.angle_gamma   90.00
#
_symmetry.space_group_name_H-M   'P 1'
#
loop_
_entity.id
_entity.type
_entity.pdbx_description
1 polymer ?
#
loop_
_entity_poly.entity_id
_entity_poly.type
_entity_poly.pdbx_seq_one_letter_code
_entity_poly.pdbx_strand_id
1 'polypeptide(L)' 'MKSHCLKNGVTDLSMPRIGCGLDRLQWENVSTIIEEVFEATDIRITVYTL' A
#
# COMPACT_ATOMS: atom_id res chain seq x y z
N MET A 1 6.86 -5.94 -0.85
CA MET A 1 5.70 -5.97 -1.77
C MET A 1 6.04 -5.42 -3.16
N LYS A 2 6.48 -4.15 -3.30
CA LYS A 2 6.86 -3.52 -4.59
C LYS A 2 7.67 -4.40 -5.55
N SER A 3 8.83 -4.90 -5.10
CA SER A 3 9.71 -5.74 -5.94
C SER A 3 9.01 -6.99 -6.49
N HIS A 4 8.17 -7.64 -5.67
CA HIS A 4 7.38 -8.78 -6.10
C HIS A 4 6.36 -8.38 -7.17
N CYS A 5 5.68 -7.24 -7.01
CA CYS A 5 4.70 -6.77 -7.99
C CYS A 5 5.36 -6.47 -9.33
N LEU A 6 6.49 -5.76 -9.34
CA LEU A 6 7.26 -5.46 -10.56
C LEU A 6 7.75 -6.73 -11.25
N LYS A 7 8.30 -7.68 -10.49
CA LYS A 7 8.82 -8.94 -11.05
C LYS A 7 7.73 -9.81 -11.69
N ASN A 8 6.51 -9.75 -11.16
CA ASN A 8 5.41 -10.63 -11.59
C ASN A 8 4.32 -9.89 -12.38
N GLY A 9 4.53 -8.62 -12.75
CA GLY A 9 3.56 -7.84 -13.51
C GLY A 9 2.24 -7.58 -12.77
N VAL A 10 2.26 -7.49 -11.44
CA VAL A 10 1.07 -7.15 -10.65
C VAL A 10 0.89 -5.63 -10.67
N THR A 11 -0.21 -5.17 -11.26
CA THR A 11 -0.54 -3.74 -11.41
C THR A 11 -1.61 -3.27 -10.44
N ASP A 12 -2.38 -4.16 -9.81
CA ASP A 12 -3.51 -3.78 -8.97
C ASP A 12 -3.42 -4.50 -7.61
N LEU A 13 -3.43 -3.73 -6.53
CA LEU A 13 -3.37 -4.21 -5.14
C LEU A 13 -4.57 -3.69 -4.36
N SER A 14 -5.32 -4.59 -3.73
CA SER A 14 -6.41 -4.24 -2.81
C SER A 14 -6.03 -4.63 -1.40
N MET A 15 -6.16 -3.71 -0.43
CA MET A 15 -5.78 -3.96 0.96
C MET A 15 -6.61 -3.15 1.96
N PRO A 16 -6.71 -3.54 3.24
CA PRO A 16 -7.27 -2.70 4.29
C PRO A 16 -6.27 -1.62 4.73
N ARG A 17 -6.67 -0.76 5.69
CA ARG A 17 -5.74 0.13 6.40
C ARG A 17 -4.76 -0.67 7.27
N ILE A 18 -3.62 -1.03 6.71
CA ILE A 18 -2.61 -1.86 7.37
C ILE A 18 -2.00 -1.14 8.60
N GLY A 19 -1.83 -1.86 9.70
CA GLY A 19 -1.19 -1.35 10.92
C GLY A 19 -2.00 -0.35 11.76
N CYS A 20 -3.20 0.06 11.33
CA CYS A 20 -3.96 1.11 12.02
C CYS A 20 -4.92 0.64 13.13
N GLY A 21 -4.96 -0.67 13.39
CA GLY A 21 -5.78 -1.27 14.44
C GLY A 21 -4.95 -1.61 15.68
N LEU A 22 -4.59 -2.90 15.78
CA LEU A 22 -3.84 -3.42 16.93
C LEU A 22 -2.43 -2.81 17.06
N ASP A 23 -1.78 -2.54 15.93
CA ASP A 23 -0.41 -1.97 15.92
C ASP A 23 -0.39 -0.45 16.19
N ARG A 24 -1.57 0.18 16.26
CA ARG A 24 -1.77 1.61 16.61
C ARG A 24 -0.99 2.59 15.74
N LEU A 25 -0.65 2.21 14.50
CA LEU A 25 -0.04 3.14 13.55
C LEU A 25 -1.08 4.16 13.06
N GLN A 26 -0.63 5.40 12.85
CA GLN A 26 -1.47 6.43 12.25
C GLN A 26 -1.54 6.22 10.74
N TRP A 27 -2.75 6.20 10.18
CA TRP A 27 -2.95 5.92 8.76
C TRP A 27 -2.27 6.97 7.88
N GLU A 28 -2.25 8.22 8.32
CA GLU A 28 -1.62 9.35 7.62
C GLU A 28 -0.13 9.10 7.38
N ASN A 29 0.56 8.49 8.34
CA ASN A 29 1.97 8.15 8.21
C ASN A 29 2.15 6.92 7.31
N VAL A 30 1.30 5.92 7.46
CA VAL A 30 1.35 4.68 6.68
C VAL A 30 1.05 4.95 5.20
N SER A 31 0.06 5.78 4.88
CA SER A 31 -0.29 6.16 3.52
C SER A 31 0.85 6.90 2.83
N THR A 32 1.50 7.82 3.53
CA THR A 32 2.68 8.55 3.01
C THR A 32 3.80 7.58 2.62
N ILE A 33 4.11 6.61 3.49
CA ILE A 33 5.12 5.58 3.20
C ILE A 33 4.71 4.72 1.99
N ILE A 34 3.44 4.36 1.87
CA ILE A 34 2.95 3.59 0.71
C ILE A 34 3.12 4.41 -0.57
N GLU A 35 2.73 5.68 -0.56
CA GLU A 35 2.86 6.58 -1.71
C GLU A 35 4.34 6.73 -2.12
N GLU A 36 5.24 7.05 -1.20
CA GLU A 36 6.68 7.18 -1.47
C GLU A 36 7.30 5.88 -2.02
N VAL A 37 6.95 4.73 -1.43
CA VAL A 37 7.47 3.43 -1.89
C VAL A 37 7.00 3.14 -3.32
N PHE A 38 5.77 3.50 -3.69
CA PHE A 38 5.18 3.17 -4.99
C PHE A 38 5.17 4.33 -6.01
N GLU A 39 5.71 5.51 -5.67
CA GLU A 39 5.66 6.78 -6.44
C GLU A 39 6.08 6.66 -7.91
N ALA A 40 7.01 5.78 -8.23
CA ALA A 40 7.53 5.56 -9.59
C ALA A 40 7.11 4.21 -10.19
N THR A 41 5.87 3.77 -9.94
CA THR A 41 5.34 2.51 -10.47
C THR A 41 3.92 2.67 -10.99
N ASP A 42 3.56 1.89 -12.01
CA ASP A 42 2.18 1.81 -12.53
C ASP A 42 1.26 0.92 -11.66
N ILE A 43 1.58 0.78 -10.38
CA ILE A 43 0.84 -0.09 -9.45
C ILE A 43 -0.26 0.74 -8.79
N ARG A 44 -1.51 0.38 -9.05
CA ARG A 44 -2.68 0.94 -8.41
C ARG A 44 -2.94 0.25 -7.08
N ILE A 45 -3.08 1.04 -6.02
CA ILE A 45 -3.42 0.56 -4.69
C ILE A 45 -4.81 1.07 -4.32
N THR A 46 -5.70 0.17 -3.95
CA THR A 46 -7.05 0.47 -3.46
C THR A 46 -7.18 0.05 -2.01
N VAL A 47 -7.46 1.03 -1.15
CA VAL A 47 -7.58 0.81 0.29
C VAL A 47 -9.06 0.74 0.66
N TYR A 48 -9.46 -0.35 1.31
CA TYR A 48 -10.81 -0.56 1.79
C TYR A 48 -10.93 -0.27 3.28
N THR A 49 -12.04 0.35 3.66
CA THR A 49 -12.49 0.53 5.04
C THR A 49 -13.94 0.04 5.15
N LEU A 50 -14.30 -0.49 6.32
CA LEU A 50 -15.68 -0.82 6.66
C LEU A 50 -16.49 0.45 6.96
#